data_AF-A0AAD7TMD4-F1
#
_entry.id   AF-A0AAD7TMD4-F1
#
_cell.length_a   1.000
_cell.length_b   1.000
_cell.length_c   1.000
_cell.angle_alpha   90.00
_cell.angle_beta   90.00
_cell.angle_gamma   90.00
#
_symmetry.space_group_name_H-M   'P 1'
#
loop_
_entity.id
_entity.type
_entity.pdbx_description
1 polymer ?
#
loop_
_entity_poly.entity_id
_entity_poly.type
_entity_poly.pdbx_seq_one_letter_code
_entity_poly.pdbx_strand_id
1 'polypeptide(L)'
;MITKASYWWFLQYDSPVNRLKAGNHVDHVFDLLRARPNLSDVRSHLDAIHIMPSVRTPLRCKKPTMKSITGLLFTSNGRKADIVNVPTATYPGRDVQAYPSFPAFEAILGAGGQLHESWVTCQDGGGREYRYLIAAQYCPSCQVNRALKSVIQDVDWRGEVIVMRGGCQSFVVNINSVEAKHMARQAVSKFLVETAQLVAESIANRTPLMIPDSL
;
A
#
# COMPACT_ATOMS: atom_id res chain seq x y z
N MET A 1 -16.46 -9.68 -14.49
CA MET A 1 -17.30 -8.50 -14.24
C MET A 1 -17.05 -8.03 -12.82
N ILE A 2 -16.36 -6.90 -12.65
CA ILE A 2 -16.05 -6.32 -11.34
C ILE A 2 -17.02 -5.16 -11.11
N THR A 3 -17.76 -5.20 -10.01
CA THR A 3 -18.85 -4.27 -9.66
C THR A 3 -18.30 -2.94 -9.14
N LYS A 4 -19.03 -1.85 -9.43
CA LYS A 4 -18.70 -0.41 -9.24
C LYS A 4 -18.56 0.07 -7.77
N ALA A 5 -18.50 -0.82 -6.78
CA ALA A 5 -18.81 -0.43 -5.39
C ALA A 5 -17.63 0.06 -4.51
N SER A 6 -16.37 0.01 -4.95
CA SER A 6 -15.22 0.34 -4.07
C SER A 6 -14.66 1.76 -4.20
N TYR A 7 -15.35 2.69 -4.90
CA TYR A 7 -14.74 3.95 -5.36
C TYR A 7 -14.89 5.17 -4.44
N TRP A 8 -15.49 5.06 -3.25
CA TRP A 8 -15.85 6.25 -2.46
C TRP A 8 -14.84 6.70 -1.40
N TRP A 9 -13.74 5.98 -1.16
CA TRP A 9 -12.83 6.30 -0.06
C TRP A 9 -11.72 7.33 -0.39
N PHE A 10 -11.60 7.81 -1.63
CA PHE A 10 -10.48 8.69 -2.04
C PHE A 10 -10.81 10.18 -2.22
N LEU A 11 -12.02 10.66 -1.88
CA LEU A 11 -12.42 12.06 -2.09
C LEU A 11 -12.79 12.86 -0.83
N GLN A 12 -12.49 12.36 0.38
CA GLN A 12 -12.90 13.01 1.62
C GLN A 12 -11.76 13.77 2.32
N TYR A 13 -11.05 14.65 1.62
CA TYR A 13 -10.36 15.78 2.25
C TYR A 13 -10.44 16.99 1.32
N ASP A 14 -10.96 18.10 1.86
CA ASP A 14 -11.24 19.42 1.26
C ASP A 14 -12.53 19.61 0.43
N SER A 15 -13.63 19.92 1.13
CA SER A 15 -14.45 21.09 0.76
C SER A 15 -15.33 21.59 1.92
N PRO A 16 -15.20 22.85 2.37
CA PRO A 16 -16.04 23.43 3.41
C PRO A 16 -17.18 24.24 2.77
N VAL A 17 -18.17 23.59 2.15
CA VAL A 17 -19.41 24.28 1.73
C VAL A 17 -20.58 23.31 1.79
N ASN A 18 -21.32 23.31 2.90
CA ASN A 18 -22.79 23.46 2.88
C ASN A 18 -23.34 23.49 4.31
N ARG A 19 -23.68 24.71 4.73
CA ARG A 19 -24.53 25.02 5.88
C ARG A 19 -25.99 25.02 5.41
N LEU A 20 -26.87 24.50 6.28
CA LEU A 20 -28.30 24.78 6.42
C LEU A 20 -29.27 24.08 5.44
N LYS A 21 -30.06 23.15 5.97
CA LYS A 21 -31.46 23.44 6.34
C LYS A 21 -31.96 22.42 7.39
N ALA A 22 -32.59 22.97 8.43
CA ALA A 22 -33.13 22.28 9.59
C ALA A 22 -34.47 21.60 9.27
N GLY A 23 -34.76 20.51 9.98
CA GLY A 23 -36.06 19.85 10.06
C GLY A 23 -36.17 19.11 11.39
N ASN A 24 -37.09 19.57 12.23
CA ASN A 24 -37.31 19.19 13.62
C ASN A 24 -37.71 17.71 13.80
N HIS A 25 -36.97 16.96 14.63
CA HIS A 25 -37.54 15.94 15.51
C HIS A 25 -36.48 15.49 16.53
N VAL A 26 -36.48 16.10 17.71
CA VAL A 26 -35.75 15.62 18.89
C VAL A 26 -36.79 15.58 19.99
N ASP A 27 -36.99 14.41 20.59
CA ASP A 27 -37.27 14.22 22.01
C ASP A 27 -37.44 12.71 22.24
N HIS A 28 -36.36 12.06 22.71
CA HIS A 28 -36.35 10.87 23.59
C HIS A 28 -35.06 10.03 23.58
N VAL A 29 -34.00 10.40 22.84
CA VAL A 29 -32.74 9.60 22.80
C VAL A 29 -31.61 10.17 23.68
N PHE A 30 -31.83 11.28 24.40
CA PHE A 30 -30.75 12.01 25.09
C PHE A 30 -30.42 11.57 26.53
N ASP A 31 -31.14 10.62 27.12
CA ASP A 31 -30.92 10.24 28.53
C ASP A 31 -29.92 9.10 28.76
N LEU A 32 -29.39 8.46 27.71
CA LEU A 32 -28.35 7.42 27.84
C LEU A 32 -26.90 7.93 27.68
N LEU A 33 -26.69 9.24 27.49
CA LEU A 33 -25.36 9.85 27.30
C LEU A 33 -24.84 10.64 28.52
N ARG A 34 -25.43 10.46 29.71
CA ARG A 34 -25.01 11.17 30.94
C ARG A 34 -23.89 10.53 31.76
N ALA A 35 -23.37 9.38 31.36
CA ALA A 35 -22.07 8.93 31.87
C ALA A 35 -20.98 9.60 31.02
N ARG A 36 -20.45 10.74 31.47
CA ARG A 36 -19.32 11.42 30.83
C ARG A 36 -18.02 10.66 31.16
N PRO A 37 -17.41 9.88 30.26
CA PRO A 37 -16.01 9.54 30.43
C PRO A 37 -15.19 10.83 30.41
N ASN A 38 -14.15 10.85 31.23
CA ASN A 38 -13.28 12.00 31.40
C ASN A 38 -12.64 12.36 30.05
N LEU A 39 -13.02 13.52 29.47
CA LEU A 39 -12.59 13.95 28.13
C LEU A 39 -11.08 14.16 27.99
N SER A 40 -10.34 14.19 29.10
CA SER A 40 -8.88 14.18 29.12
C SER A 40 -8.26 12.84 28.72
N ASP A 41 -8.95 11.71 28.89
CA ASP A 41 -8.45 10.37 28.55
C ASP A 41 -8.67 9.99 27.07
N VAL A 42 -9.58 10.66 26.37
CA VAL A 42 -9.84 10.36 24.95
C VAL A 42 -8.83 11.05 24.02
N ARG A 43 -8.25 12.17 24.45
CA ARG A 43 -7.25 12.91 23.65
C ARG A 43 -5.89 12.20 23.57
N SER A 44 -5.49 11.47 24.61
CA SER A 44 -4.21 10.73 24.62
C SER A 44 -4.20 9.46 23.75
N HIS A 45 -5.33 9.06 23.15
CA HIS A 45 -5.41 7.91 22.23
C HIS A 45 -5.50 8.26 20.75
N LEU A 46 -5.71 9.54 20.39
CA LEU A 46 -5.80 9.97 18.98
C LEU A 46 -4.48 10.57 18.44
N ASP A 47 -3.53 10.91 19.33
CA ASP A 47 -2.29 11.62 18.96
C ASP A 47 -1.13 10.72 18.48
N ALA A 48 -1.37 9.42 18.28
CA ALA A 48 -0.37 8.49 17.76
C ALA A 48 -0.88 7.66 16.57
N ILE A 49 -1.71 8.24 15.70
CA ILE A 49 -1.79 7.74 14.33
C ILE A 49 -0.44 8.07 13.70
N HIS A 50 0.53 7.19 13.93
CA HIS A 50 1.85 7.26 13.34
C HIS A 50 1.67 7.16 11.83
N ILE A 51 1.65 8.31 11.15
CA ILE A 51 1.58 8.39 9.70
C ILE A 51 2.87 7.75 9.20
N MET A 52 2.75 6.51 8.74
CA MET A 52 3.84 5.82 8.09
C MET A 52 4.30 6.63 6.89
N PRO A 53 5.62 6.75 6.66
CA PRO A 53 6.11 7.34 5.44
C PRO A 53 5.59 6.50 4.27
N SER A 54 4.84 7.15 3.38
CA SER A 54 4.40 6.56 2.13
C SER A 54 5.36 7.04 1.05
N VAL A 55 5.85 6.10 0.26
CA VAL A 55 6.68 6.38 -0.91
C VAL A 55 5.89 7.12 -1.98
N ARG A 56 4.57 6.93 -2.01
CA ARG A 56 3.67 7.64 -2.93
C ARG A 56 3.47 9.08 -2.47
N THR A 57 3.65 10.02 -3.40
CA THR A 57 3.19 11.39 -3.19
C THR A 57 1.70 11.48 -3.56
N PRO A 58 0.83 12.03 -2.71
CA PRO A 58 -0.59 12.21 -3.03
C PRO A 58 -0.78 12.97 -4.35
N LEU A 59 -1.61 12.43 -5.24
CA LEU A 59 -1.88 13.04 -6.53
C LEU A 59 -2.79 14.27 -6.36
N ARG A 60 -2.22 15.47 -6.51
CA ARG A 60 -2.97 16.74 -6.45
C ARG A 60 -3.46 17.14 -7.84
N CYS A 61 -4.57 16.56 -8.30
CA CYS A 61 -5.20 16.97 -9.56
C CYS A 61 -6.73 16.88 -9.51
N LYS A 62 -7.42 17.76 -10.25
CA LYS A 62 -8.90 17.84 -10.22
C LYS A 62 -9.58 16.69 -10.96
N LYS A 63 -8.91 16.08 -11.95
CA LYS A 63 -9.48 15.07 -12.85
C LYS A 63 -8.43 14.00 -13.16
N PRO A 64 -8.08 13.13 -12.19
CA PRO A 64 -7.10 12.07 -12.43
C PRO A 64 -7.57 11.12 -13.52
N THR A 65 -6.64 10.67 -14.37
CA THR A 65 -6.87 9.57 -15.31
C THR A 65 -6.45 8.26 -14.66
N MET A 66 -7.31 7.25 -14.72
CA MET A 66 -6.98 5.91 -14.22
C MET A 66 -6.32 5.08 -15.33
N LYS A 67 -5.19 4.46 -15.01
CA LYS A 67 -4.52 3.46 -15.84
C LYS A 67 -4.46 2.13 -15.09
N SER A 68 -4.44 1.04 -15.84
CA SER A 68 -4.14 -0.29 -15.29
C SER A 68 -2.69 -0.61 -15.57
N ILE A 69 -1.88 -0.78 -14.52
CA ILE A 69 -0.46 -1.11 -14.67
C ILE A 69 -0.19 -2.48 -14.07
N THR A 70 0.47 -3.36 -14.82
CA THR A 70 0.73 -4.73 -14.39
C THR A 70 1.83 -4.80 -13.33
N GLY A 71 1.56 -5.55 -12.26
CA GLY A 71 2.51 -5.92 -11.21
C GLY A 71 2.53 -7.42 -10.97
N LEU A 72 3.41 -7.88 -10.09
CA LEU A 72 3.40 -9.25 -9.57
C LEU A 72 2.90 -9.26 -8.13
N LEU A 73 1.86 -10.05 -7.87
CA LEU A 73 1.31 -10.29 -6.53
C LEU A 73 1.78 -11.65 -6.01
N PHE A 74 2.33 -11.66 -4.82
CA PHE A 74 2.63 -12.85 -4.04
C PHE A 74 1.62 -12.93 -2.92
N THR A 75 0.59 -13.77 -3.11
CA THR A 75 -0.46 -13.94 -2.13
C THR A 75 -0.22 -15.13 -1.22
N SER A 76 -0.59 -15.01 0.06
CA SER A 76 -0.43 -16.08 1.05
C SER A 76 -1.21 -17.35 0.70
N ASN A 77 -2.32 -17.20 -0.03
CA ASN A 77 -3.13 -18.31 -0.55
C ASN A 77 -2.59 -18.91 -1.85
N GLY A 78 -1.63 -18.25 -2.50
CA GLY A 78 -1.04 -18.65 -3.77
C GLY A 78 0.18 -19.54 -3.61
N ARG A 79 0.50 -20.30 -4.66
CA ARG A 79 1.74 -21.10 -4.73
C ARG A 79 2.86 -20.41 -5.51
N LYS A 80 2.52 -19.39 -6.28
CA LYS A 80 3.43 -18.64 -7.16
C LYS A 80 2.95 -17.20 -7.28
N ALA A 81 3.80 -16.34 -7.83
CA ALA A 81 3.41 -14.98 -8.17
C ALA A 81 2.36 -14.95 -9.30
N ASP A 82 1.33 -14.13 -9.12
CA ASP A 82 0.31 -13.86 -10.13
C ASP A 82 0.50 -12.47 -10.74
N ILE A 83 0.19 -12.32 -12.03
CA ILE A 83 0.18 -11.01 -12.69
C ILE A 83 -1.15 -10.35 -12.35
N VAL A 84 -1.08 -9.15 -11.77
CA VAL A 84 -2.26 -8.38 -11.40
C VAL A 84 -2.24 -7.00 -12.04
N ASN A 85 -3.44 -6.46 -12.24
CA ASN A 85 -3.66 -5.13 -12.78
C ASN A 85 -3.87 -4.15 -11.62
N VAL A 86 -2.89 -3.32 -11.34
CA VAL A 86 -2.97 -2.31 -10.28
C VAL A 86 -3.62 -1.04 -10.86
N PRO A 87 -4.78 -0.61 -10.33
CA PRO A 87 -5.34 0.68 -10.69
C PRO A 87 -4.40 1.79 -10.25
N THR A 88 -3.96 2.61 -11.18
CA THR A 88 -3.00 3.70 -10.92
C THR A 88 -3.59 5.00 -11.40
N ALA A 89 -3.81 5.93 -10.46
CA ALA A 89 -4.21 7.29 -10.80
C ALA A 89 -3.01 8.07 -11.34
N THR A 90 -3.24 8.84 -12.41
CA THR A 90 -2.21 9.61 -13.11
C THR A 90 -2.72 11.01 -13.45
N TYR A 91 -1.80 11.96 -13.64
CA TYR A 91 -2.17 13.31 -14.07
C TYR A 91 -2.71 13.29 -15.52
N PRO A 92 -3.84 13.98 -15.82
CA PRO A 92 -4.37 14.03 -17.16
C PRO A 92 -3.43 14.81 -18.10
N GLY A 93 -2.96 14.16 -19.18
CA GLY A 93 -2.21 14.80 -20.25
C GLY A 93 -0.68 14.76 -20.14
N ARG A 94 -0.09 14.31 -19.01
CA ARG A 94 1.36 14.07 -18.88
C ARG A 94 1.62 12.90 -17.92
N ASP A 95 2.31 11.88 -18.41
CA ASP A 95 2.91 10.81 -17.60
C ASP A 95 4.42 11.07 -17.59
N VAL A 96 4.85 11.95 -16.68
CA VAL A 96 6.25 12.40 -16.58
C VAL A 96 6.63 12.30 -15.11
N GLN A 97 7.88 11.98 -14.81
CA GLN A 97 8.41 11.79 -13.45
C GLN A 97 8.11 12.95 -12.48
N ALA A 98 7.95 14.18 -13.00
CA ALA A 98 7.56 15.36 -12.24
C ALA A 98 6.09 15.34 -11.73
N TYR A 99 5.24 14.47 -12.28
CA TYR A 99 3.86 14.25 -11.87
C TYR A 99 3.71 12.82 -11.34
N PRO A 100 3.62 12.63 -10.01
CA PRO A 100 3.62 11.31 -9.41
C PRO A 100 2.37 10.54 -9.83
N SER A 101 2.54 9.27 -10.20
CA SER A 101 1.44 8.33 -10.29
C SER A 101 1.10 7.81 -8.90
N PHE A 102 -0.16 7.45 -8.67
CA PHE A 102 -0.61 6.92 -7.38
C PHE A 102 -1.22 5.53 -7.59
N PRO A 103 -0.40 4.45 -7.48
CA PRO A 103 -0.90 3.08 -7.52
C PRO A 103 -1.79 2.80 -6.32
N ALA A 104 -3.03 2.35 -6.51
CA ALA A 104 -3.97 2.03 -5.45
C ALA A 104 -3.78 0.58 -4.97
N PHE A 105 -2.70 0.31 -4.23
CA PHE A 105 -2.38 -1.03 -3.72
C PHE A 105 -3.48 -1.61 -2.83
N GLU A 106 -4.20 -0.76 -2.12
CA GLU A 106 -5.32 -1.12 -1.25
C GLU A 106 -6.47 -1.76 -2.03
N ALA A 107 -6.60 -1.47 -3.33
CA ALA A 107 -7.57 -2.14 -4.20
C ALA A 107 -7.20 -3.61 -4.49
N ILE A 108 -5.94 -3.99 -4.29
CA ILE A 108 -5.42 -5.36 -4.50
C ILE A 108 -5.23 -6.08 -3.16
N LEU A 109 -4.57 -5.43 -2.20
CA LEU A 109 -4.20 -6.02 -0.91
C LEU A 109 -5.33 -5.89 0.14
N GLY A 110 -6.30 -5.01 -0.09
CA GLY A 110 -7.31 -4.63 0.89
C GLY A 110 -6.84 -3.50 1.80
N ALA A 111 -7.79 -2.80 2.42
CA ALA A 111 -7.53 -1.64 3.28
C ALA A 111 -7.38 -2.01 4.78
N GLY A 112 -7.53 -3.28 5.14
CA GLY A 112 -7.56 -3.72 6.54
C GLY A 112 -6.18 -3.93 7.19
N GLY A 113 -5.11 -3.95 6.39
CA GLY A 113 -3.75 -4.17 6.87
C GLY A 113 -2.87 -2.93 6.76
N GLN A 114 -1.86 -2.84 7.62
CA GLN A 114 -0.83 -1.80 7.51
C GLN A 114 -0.03 -2.02 6.22
N LEU A 115 -0.06 -1.01 5.34
CA LEU A 115 0.65 -1.02 4.08
C LEU A 115 2.03 -0.40 4.26
N HIS A 116 3.06 -1.14 3.89
CA HIS A 116 4.44 -0.66 3.81
C HIS A 116 4.84 -0.54 2.35
N GLU A 117 5.55 0.54 2.01
CA GLU A 117 6.00 0.79 0.65
C GLU A 117 7.51 1.02 0.67
N SER A 118 8.22 0.46 -0.30
CA SER A 118 9.67 0.65 -0.40
C SER A 118 10.14 0.57 -1.85
N TRP A 119 11.05 1.45 -2.23
CA TRP A 119 11.81 1.33 -3.46
C TRP A 119 12.97 0.37 -3.28
N VAL A 120 13.05 -0.64 -4.13
CA VAL A 120 14.19 -1.55 -4.19
C VAL A 120 14.93 -1.36 -5.50
N THR A 121 16.25 -1.16 -5.41
CA THR A 121 17.13 -1.10 -6.59
C THR A 121 17.88 -2.42 -6.77
N CYS A 122 17.81 -2.98 -7.98
CA CYS A 122 18.53 -4.18 -8.40
C CYS A 122 19.38 -3.88 -9.62
N GLN A 123 20.49 -4.60 -9.78
CA GLN A 123 21.35 -4.54 -10.96
C GLN A 123 21.22 -5.84 -11.75
N ASP A 124 21.13 -5.74 -13.08
CA ASP A 124 21.23 -6.93 -13.94
C ASP A 124 22.69 -7.39 -14.09
N GLY A 125 22.90 -8.51 -14.81
CA GLY A 125 24.24 -9.04 -15.07
C GLY A 125 25.16 -8.12 -15.89
N GLY A 126 24.61 -7.07 -16.51
CA GLY A 126 25.36 -6.02 -17.21
C GLY A 126 25.61 -4.78 -16.36
N GLY A 127 25.25 -4.81 -15.06
CA GLY A 127 25.40 -3.67 -14.15
C GLY A 127 24.35 -2.58 -14.32
N ARG A 128 23.31 -2.80 -15.15
CA ARG A 128 22.25 -1.80 -15.34
C ARG A 128 21.27 -1.85 -14.17
N GLU A 129 20.97 -0.69 -13.63
CA GLU A 129 20.04 -0.53 -12.52
C GLU A 129 18.57 -0.55 -12.96
N TYR A 130 17.76 -1.25 -12.17
CA TYR A 130 16.32 -1.30 -12.27
C TYR A 130 15.72 -1.05 -10.89
N ARG A 131 14.73 -0.16 -10.84
CA ARG A 131 13.99 0.16 -9.62
C ARG A 131 12.66 -0.56 -9.60
N TYR A 132 12.25 -1.01 -8.43
CA TYR A 132 10.99 -1.70 -8.19
C TYR A 132 10.29 -1.11 -6.99
N LEU A 133 9.01 -0.81 -7.12
CA LEU A 133 8.16 -0.38 -6.01
C LEU A 133 7.54 -1.63 -5.40
N ILE A 134 7.86 -1.90 -4.16
CA ILE A 134 7.26 -2.98 -3.38
C ILE A 134 6.24 -2.36 -2.44
N ALA A 135 5.04 -2.93 -2.42
CA ALA A 135 4.06 -2.68 -1.39
C ALA A 135 3.75 -3.99 -0.67
N ALA A 136 3.80 -3.98 0.66
CA ALA A 136 3.71 -5.19 1.47
C ALA A 136 2.80 -4.96 2.68
N GLN A 137 2.03 -5.98 3.02
CA GLN A 137 1.28 -6.05 4.27
C GLN A 137 1.84 -7.19 5.09
N TYR A 138 2.30 -6.89 6.30
CA TYR A 138 2.70 -7.90 7.27
C TYR A 138 1.55 -8.17 8.26
N CYS A 139 1.26 -9.44 8.50
CA CYS A 139 0.16 -9.89 9.34
C CYS A 139 0.61 -11.11 10.16
N PRO A 140 0.95 -10.98 11.45
CA PRO A 140 1.49 -12.07 12.25
C PRO A 140 0.50 -13.23 12.44
N SER A 141 -0.81 -12.93 12.42
CA SER A 141 -1.89 -13.94 12.51
C SER A 141 -2.14 -14.68 11.19
N CYS A 142 -1.58 -14.19 10.07
CA CYS A 142 -1.75 -14.81 8.76
C CYS A 142 -0.83 -16.03 8.61
N GLN A 143 -1.15 -16.89 7.64
CA GLN A 143 -0.28 -18.02 7.28
C GLN A 143 1.00 -17.51 6.60
N VAL A 144 2.07 -18.31 6.67
CA VAL A 144 3.29 -18.04 5.90
C VAL A 144 2.97 -18.01 4.42
N ASN A 145 3.43 -16.98 3.73
CA ASN A 145 3.15 -16.77 2.32
C ASN A 145 3.89 -17.78 1.45
N ARG A 146 3.15 -18.78 0.95
CA ARG A 146 3.73 -19.88 0.16
C ARG A 146 4.22 -19.44 -1.22
N ALA A 147 3.65 -18.37 -1.80
CA ALA A 147 4.12 -17.86 -3.08
C ALA A 147 5.56 -17.32 -2.98
N LEU A 148 5.95 -16.74 -1.84
CA LEU A 148 7.30 -16.24 -1.60
C LEU A 148 8.35 -17.35 -1.45
N LYS A 149 7.94 -18.60 -1.21
CA LYS A 149 8.84 -19.77 -1.20
C LYS A 149 9.49 -20.03 -2.56
N SER A 150 8.87 -19.54 -3.64
CA SER A 150 9.45 -19.56 -4.99
C SER A 150 10.56 -18.52 -5.21
N VAL A 151 10.72 -17.58 -4.27
CA VAL A 151 11.74 -16.53 -4.27
C VAL A 151 12.85 -16.87 -3.27
N ILE A 152 12.49 -17.16 -2.02
CA ILE A 152 13.40 -17.61 -0.96
C ILE A 152 12.74 -18.81 -0.26
N GLN A 153 13.39 -19.97 -0.30
CA GLN A 153 12.80 -21.23 0.20
C GLN A 153 12.51 -21.18 1.72
N ASP A 154 13.33 -20.50 2.52
CA ASP A 154 13.19 -20.50 3.97
C ASP A 154 12.52 -19.24 4.54
N VAL A 155 11.92 -18.41 3.68
CA VAL A 155 11.23 -17.18 4.12
C VAL A 155 9.99 -17.50 4.98
N ASP A 156 9.82 -16.79 6.09
CA ASP A 156 8.71 -16.94 7.02
C ASP A 156 7.74 -15.75 7.01
N TRP A 157 7.82 -14.91 5.97
CA TRP A 157 6.95 -13.75 5.76
C TRP A 157 5.47 -14.14 5.80
N ARG A 158 4.68 -13.40 6.59
CA ARG A 158 3.23 -13.60 6.76
C ARG A 158 2.48 -12.38 6.26
N GLY A 159 1.67 -12.56 5.23
CA GLY A 159 0.94 -11.50 4.57
C GLY A 159 1.31 -11.36 3.09
N GLU A 160 0.85 -10.28 2.47
CA GLU A 160 0.81 -10.13 1.01
C GLU A 160 1.92 -9.19 0.53
N VAL A 161 2.49 -9.47 -0.65
CA VAL A 161 3.52 -8.61 -1.27
C VAL A 161 3.16 -8.38 -2.72
N ILE A 162 3.14 -7.12 -3.16
CA ILE A 162 3.01 -6.75 -4.57
C ILE A 162 4.25 -5.96 -5.00
N VAL A 163 4.73 -6.24 -6.20
CA VAL A 163 5.86 -5.53 -6.80
C VAL A 163 5.47 -4.96 -8.17
N MET A 164 5.82 -3.70 -8.40
CA MET A 164 5.68 -2.99 -9.67
C MET A 164 7.06 -2.51 -10.13
N ARG A 165 7.25 -2.38 -11.44
CA ARG A 165 8.51 -1.89 -11.99
C ARG A 165 8.51 -0.36 -12.04
N GLY A 166 9.58 0.28 -11.59
CA GLY A 166 9.81 1.71 -11.77
C GLY A 166 10.15 2.05 -13.22
N GLY A 167 9.61 3.15 -13.73
CA GLY A 167 9.94 3.67 -15.06
C GLY A 167 11.13 4.62 -15.02
N CYS A 168 11.78 4.84 -16.16
CA CYS A 168 12.80 5.89 -16.29
C CYS A 168 12.16 7.29 -16.31
N GLN A 169 11.00 7.43 -16.96
CA GLN A 169 10.26 8.69 -17.10
C GLN A 169 8.88 8.67 -16.41
N SER A 170 8.49 7.53 -15.85
CA SER A 170 7.20 7.32 -15.20
C SER A 170 7.43 6.72 -13.82
N PHE A 171 6.55 7.00 -12.86
CA PHE A 171 6.66 6.47 -11.50
C PHE A 171 6.70 4.94 -11.50
N VAL A 172 5.75 4.29 -12.18
CA VAL A 172 5.71 2.84 -12.38
C VAL A 172 5.31 2.49 -13.83
N VAL A 173 5.72 1.33 -14.31
CA VAL A 173 5.47 0.79 -15.65
C VAL A 173 5.11 -0.70 -15.58
N ASN A 174 4.54 -1.22 -16.66
CA ASN A 174 4.11 -2.61 -16.78
C ASN A 174 5.26 -3.62 -16.66
N ILE A 175 5.01 -4.75 -15.99
CA ILE A 175 5.88 -5.93 -15.96
C ILE A 175 5.43 -6.93 -17.03
N ASN A 176 5.92 -6.75 -18.26
CA ASN A 176 5.49 -7.57 -19.40
C ASN A 176 6.49 -8.67 -19.80
N SER A 177 7.80 -8.43 -19.66
CA SER A 177 8.83 -9.36 -20.13
C SER A 177 9.22 -10.41 -19.08
N VAL A 178 9.82 -11.51 -19.53
CA VAL A 178 10.30 -12.58 -18.63
C VAL A 178 11.43 -12.06 -17.75
N GLU A 179 12.33 -11.27 -18.32
CA GLU A 179 13.45 -10.62 -17.64
C GLU A 179 12.94 -9.66 -16.57
N ALA A 180 11.94 -8.83 -16.90
CA ALA A 180 11.35 -7.89 -15.95
C ALA A 180 10.70 -8.62 -14.76
N LYS A 181 10.06 -9.77 -15.01
CA LYS A 181 9.50 -10.64 -13.95
C LYS A 181 10.59 -11.30 -13.11
N HIS A 182 11.68 -11.73 -13.74
CA HIS A 182 12.84 -12.29 -13.04
C HIS A 182 13.48 -11.25 -12.11
N MET A 183 13.76 -10.05 -12.62
CA MET A 183 14.30 -8.93 -11.84
C MET A 183 13.33 -8.47 -10.72
N ALA A 184 12.01 -8.49 -10.95
CA ALA A 184 11.05 -8.21 -9.88
C ALA A 184 11.11 -9.24 -8.74
N ARG A 185 11.34 -10.53 -9.05
CA ARG A 185 11.57 -11.56 -8.01
C ARG A 185 12.86 -11.30 -7.26
N GLN A 186 13.93 -10.87 -7.93
CA GLN A 186 15.17 -10.48 -7.26
C GLN A 186 14.95 -9.28 -6.32
N ALA A 187 14.16 -8.28 -6.74
CA ALA A 187 13.80 -7.16 -5.88
C ALA A 187 13.02 -7.60 -4.63
N VAL A 188 12.06 -8.51 -4.79
CA VAL A 188 11.34 -9.10 -3.65
C VAL A 188 12.28 -9.90 -2.75
N SER A 189 13.23 -10.64 -3.33
CA SER A 189 14.25 -11.36 -2.55
C SER A 189 15.07 -10.40 -1.69
N LYS A 190 15.62 -9.33 -2.30
CA LYS A 190 16.39 -8.30 -1.60
C LYS A 190 15.59 -7.65 -0.47
N PHE A 191 14.35 -7.25 -0.75
CA PHE A 191 13.42 -6.70 0.25
C PHE A 191 13.23 -7.63 1.45
N LEU A 192 12.95 -8.90 1.21
CA LEU A 192 12.70 -9.87 2.27
C LEU A 192 13.93 -10.08 3.15
N VAL A 193 15.12 -10.14 2.53
CA VAL A 193 16.38 -10.28 3.27
C VAL A 193 16.65 -9.05 4.13
N GLU A 194 16.52 -7.85 3.56
CA GLU A 194 16.85 -6.60 4.25
C GLU A 194 15.83 -6.21 5.32
N THR A 195 14.58 -6.67 5.20
CA THR A 195 13.52 -6.40 6.19
C THR A 195 13.36 -7.49 7.24
N ALA A 196 14.04 -8.65 7.10
CA ALA A 196 13.88 -9.79 8.00
C ALA A 196 14.11 -9.44 9.48
N GLN A 197 15.18 -8.71 9.77
CA GLN A 197 15.51 -8.31 11.14
C GLN A 197 14.47 -7.33 11.72
N LEU A 198 13.98 -6.39 10.91
CA LEU A 198 12.95 -5.42 11.30
C LEU A 198 11.63 -6.11 11.65
N VAL A 199 11.27 -7.14 10.88
CA VAL A 199 10.09 -7.99 11.15
C VAL A 199 10.28 -8.76 12.46
N ALA A 200 11.43 -9.39 12.66
CA ALA A 200 11.73 -10.14 13.88
C ALA A 200 11.65 -9.24 15.13
N GLU A 201 12.23 -8.04 15.07
CA GLU A 201 12.20 -7.06 16.16
C GLU A 201 10.79 -6.53 16.44
N SER A 202 10.01 -6.23 15.40
CA SER A 202 8.61 -5.81 15.54
C SER A 202 7.78 -6.86 16.27
N ILE A 203 7.95 -8.15 15.93
CA ILE A 203 7.25 -9.25 16.60
C ILE A 203 7.70 -9.40 18.05
N ALA A 204 9.02 -9.42 18.29
CA ALA A 204 9.59 -9.62 19.62
C ALA A 204 9.18 -8.52 20.59
N ASN A 205 9.20 -7.26 20.14
CA ASN A 205 8.90 -6.09 20.95
C ASN A 205 7.41 -5.72 20.94
N ARG A 206 6.59 -6.37 20.10
CA ARG A 206 5.18 -6.02 19.85
C ARG A 206 5.02 -4.55 19.43
N THR A 207 5.97 -4.05 18.67
CA THR A 207 5.96 -2.68 18.13
C THR A 207 5.46 -2.69 16.68
N PRO A 208 4.89 -1.58 16.19
CA PRO A 208 4.58 -1.44 14.77
C PRO A 208 5.80 -1.71 13.89
N LEU A 209 5.59 -2.42 12.78
CA LEU A 209 6.64 -2.66 11.80
C LEU A 209 6.99 -1.34 11.09
N MET A 210 8.28 -1.03 11.01
CA MET A 210 8.79 0.18 10.36
C MET A 210 9.72 -0.26 9.22
N ILE A 211 9.27 -0.13 7.97
CA ILE A 211 10.09 -0.44 6.79
C ILE A 211 10.55 0.89 6.16
N PRO A 212 11.83 1.04 5.79
CA PRO A 212 12.32 2.25 5.13
C PRO A 212 11.79 2.39 3.70
N ASP A 213 11.61 3.62 3.26
CA ASP A 213 11.10 3.99 1.92
C ASP A 213 12.02 3.55 0.76
N SER A 214 13.28 3.22 1.04
CA SER A 214 14.27 2.81 0.03
C SER A 214 15.26 1.79 0.58
N LEU A 215 15.62 0.84 -0.28
CA LEU A 215 16.45 -0.34 -0.04
C LEU A 215 17.37 -0.65 -1.25
#